data_AF-A0A2V9U2L1-F1
#
_entry.id   AF-A0A2V9U2L1-F1
#
_cell.length_a   1.000
_cell.length_b   1.000
_cell.length_c   1.000
_cell.angle_alpha   90.00
_cell.angle_beta   90.00
_cell.angle_gamma   90.00
#
_symmetry.space_group_name_H-M   'P 1'
#
loop_
_entity.id
_entity.type
_entity.pdbx_description
1 polymer ?
#
loop_
_entity_poly.entity_id
_entity_poly.type
_entity_poly.pdbx_seq_one_letter_code
_entity_poly.pdbx_strand_id
1 'polypeptide(L)'
;APHNSLKAPIAVYECHLGSWRRASEDHNRPLTYRETAPQLADYINQMGFTHVEFLPVMEHPFYGSWGYQTTGYFAPTSRFGTPQDFMYLVDYLHQRGIAVILDWVPSHFPSDGHGLSYFDGTHLFEHADSR
;
A
#
# COMPACT_ATOMS: atom_id res chain seq x y z
N ALA A 1 0.18 19.96 -9.70
CA ALA A 1 1.21 19.05 -10.24
C ALA A 1 0.91 18.76 -11.70
N PRO A 2 1.67 19.32 -12.67
CA PRO A 2 1.48 19.01 -14.08
C PRO A 2 1.70 17.52 -14.41
N HIS A 3 2.44 16.79 -13.56
CA HIS A 3 2.78 15.37 -13.73
C HIS A 3 1.57 14.41 -13.74
N ASN A 4 0.46 14.75 -13.08
CA ASN A 4 -0.74 13.89 -13.01
C ASN A 4 -1.87 14.39 -13.94
N SER A 5 -1.56 15.33 -14.84
CA SER A 5 -2.51 15.81 -15.84
C SER A 5 -2.87 14.68 -16.80
N LEU A 6 -4.12 14.65 -17.27
CA LEU A 6 -4.57 13.75 -18.35
C LEU A 6 -3.77 13.91 -19.66
N LYS A 7 -3.00 14.99 -19.78
CA LYS A 7 -2.13 15.29 -20.93
C LYS A 7 -0.63 15.03 -20.66
N ALA A 8 -0.28 14.62 -19.45
CA ALA A 8 1.10 14.27 -19.09
C ALA A 8 1.35 12.78 -19.37
N PRO A 9 2.62 12.37 -19.58
CA PRO A 9 2.95 10.95 -19.69
C PRO A 9 2.65 10.23 -18.37
N ILE A 10 2.02 9.06 -18.47
CA ILE A 10 1.77 8.17 -17.33
C ILE A 10 2.37 6.80 -17.67
N ALA A 11 3.50 6.51 -17.05
CA ALA A 11 4.14 5.19 -17.00
C ALA A 11 4.26 4.77 -15.54
N VAL A 12 3.59 3.67 -15.19
CA VAL A 12 3.40 3.19 -13.81
C VAL A 12 4.26 1.96 -13.56
N TYR A 13 4.98 1.97 -12.44
CA TYR A 13 5.63 0.79 -11.88
C TYR A 13 4.77 0.23 -10.75
N GLU A 14 4.07 -0.89 -10.98
CA GLU A 14 3.28 -1.57 -9.95
C GLU A 14 4.19 -2.31 -8.97
N CYS A 15 3.93 -2.19 -7.67
CA CYS A 15 4.82 -2.66 -6.63
C CYS A 15 4.06 -3.19 -5.40
N HIS A 16 4.36 -4.44 -5.02
CA HIS A 16 4.01 -4.97 -3.70
C HIS A 16 5.19 -4.80 -2.74
N LEU A 17 5.05 -3.88 -1.77
CA LEU A 17 6.12 -3.49 -0.84
C LEU A 17 6.75 -4.66 -0.09
N GLY A 18 5.95 -5.65 0.30
CA GLY A 18 6.44 -6.76 1.09
C GLY A 18 7.28 -7.79 0.31
N SER A 19 7.22 -7.77 -1.03
CA SER A 19 7.93 -8.75 -1.88
C SER A 19 8.88 -8.13 -2.89
N TRP A 20 8.91 -6.79 -3.02
CA TRP A 20 9.79 -6.11 -3.98
C TRP A 20 11.27 -6.34 -3.69
N ARG A 21 11.70 -6.14 -2.44
CA ARG A 21 13.07 -6.37 -2.00
C ARG A 21 13.10 -6.78 -0.52
N ARG A 22 14.13 -7.52 -0.13
CA ARG A 22 14.33 -8.02 1.23
C ARG A 22 15.70 -7.61 1.77
N ALA A 23 15.78 -7.42 3.09
CA ALA A 23 17.04 -7.20 3.78
C ALA A 23 17.74 -8.55 4.02
N SER A 24 18.70 -8.91 3.16
CA SER A 24 19.43 -10.19 3.25
C SER A 24 20.11 -10.39 4.60
N GLU A 25 20.69 -9.32 5.14
CA GLU A 25 21.44 -9.33 6.40
C GLU A 25 20.54 -9.40 7.65
N ASP A 26 19.23 -9.23 7.50
CA ASP A 26 18.26 -9.20 8.60
C ASP A 26 17.17 -10.25 8.37
N HIS A 27 17.59 -11.52 8.44
CA HIS A 27 16.70 -12.69 8.33
C HIS A 27 15.78 -12.67 7.09
N ASN A 28 16.21 -12.03 6.00
CA ASN A 28 15.44 -11.87 4.77
C ASN A 28 14.07 -11.19 4.99
N ARG A 29 13.95 -10.31 5.98
CA ARG A 29 12.71 -9.57 6.25
C ARG A 29 12.37 -8.61 5.10
N PRO A 30 11.09 -8.23 4.94
CA PRO A 30 10.74 -7.11 4.08
C PRO A 30 11.46 -5.82 4.51
N LEU A 31 11.73 -4.96 3.54
CA LEU A 31 12.23 -3.62 3.85
C LEU A 31 11.17 -2.81 4.60
N THR A 32 11.62 -1.94 5.49
CA THR A 32 10.79 -0.90 6.08
C THR A 32 10.44 0.17 5.04
N TYR A 33 9.45 1.02 5.31
CA TYR A 33 9.13 2.16 4.44
C TYR A 33 10.35 3.08 4.24
N ARG A 34 11.13 3.32 5.30
CA ARG A 34 12.34 4.16 5.25
C ARG A 34 13.45 3.58 4.41
N GLU A 35 13.68 2.28 4.48
CA GLU A 35 14.67 1.59 3.67
C GLU A 35 14.23 1.49 2.20
N THR A 36 12.93 1.32 1.97
CA THR A 36 12.35 1.21 0.63
C THR A 36 12.46 2.52 -0.13
N ALA A 37 12.19 3.65 0.51
CA ALA A 37 12.08 4.96 -0.14
C ALA A 37 13.27 5.34 -1.06
N PRO A 38 14.53 5.39 -0.59
CA PRO A 38 15.65 5.75 -1.44
C PRO A 38 15.90 4.71 -2.54
N GLN A 39 15.82 3.42 -2.20
CA GLN A 39 16.11 2.34 -3.14
C GLN A 39 15.08 2.28 -4.28
N LEU A 40 13.81 2.47 -3.95
CA LEU A 40 12.70 2.42 -4.91
C LEU A 40 12.72 3.65 -5.81
N ALA A 41 12.96 4.84 -5.24
CA ALA A 41 13.05 6.07 -6.03
C ALA A 41 14.20 6.03 -7.04
N ASP A 42 15.39 5.56 -6.62
CA ASP A 42 16.53 5.40 -7.52
C ASP A 42 16.22 4.43 -8.67
N TYR A 43 15.58 3.30 -8.35
CA TYR A 43 15.19 2.30 -9.35
C TYR A 43 14.16 2.83 -10.35
N ILE A 44 13.08 3.46 -9.88
CA ILE A 44 12.02 4.03 -10.72
C ILE A 44 12.59 5.09 -11.66
N ASN A 45 13.44 5.98 -11.15
CA ASN A 45 14.08 7.01 -11.96
C ASN A 45 15.05 6.43 -12.99
N GLN A 46 15.85 5.43 -12.61
CA GLN A 46 16.76 4.75 -13.54
C GLN A 46 15.99 4.09 -14.69
N MET A 47 14.82 3.52 -14.40
CA MET A 47 13.96 2.86 -15.38
C MET A 47 13.07 3.83 -16.18
N GLY A 48 12.98 5.10 -15.76
CA GLY A 48 12.21 6.14 -16.46
C GLY A 48 10.70 6.10 -16.21
N PHE A 49 10.24 5.47 -15.13
CA PHE A 49 8.83 5.50 -14.74
C PHE A 49 8.46 6.86 -14.12
N THR A 50 7.19 7.22 -14.22
CA THR A 50 6.65 8.50 -13.71
C THR A 50 5.89 8.35 -12.41
N HIS A 51 5.34 7.16 -12.18
CA HIS A 51 4.49 6.83 -11.05
C HIS A 51 4.91 5.48 -10.47
N VAL A 52 4.66 5.30 -9.18
CA VAL A 52 4.55 3.98 -8.56
C VAL A 52 3.10 3.74 -8.16
N GLU A 53 2.61 2.54 -8.43
CA GLU A 53 1.33 2.06 -7.89
C GLU A 53 1.62 1.00 -6.86
N PHE A 54 1.17 1.24 -5.62
CA PHE A 54 1.29 0.24 -4.57
C PHE A 54 0.03 -0.61 -4.53
N LEU A 55 0.22 -1.94 -4.50
CA LEU A 55 -0.80 -2.86 -3.99
C LEU A 55 -1.27 -2.41 -2.59
N PRO A 56 -2.45 -2.85 -2.12
CA PRO A 56 -3.09 -2.24 -0.95
C PRO A 56 -2.17 -2.13 0.27
N VAL A 57 -2.00 -0.91 0.74
CA VAL A 57 -1.12 -0.57 1.87
C VAL A 57 -1.85 -0.51 3.20
N MET A 58 -3.18 -0.57 3.20
CA MET A 58 -4.00 -0.60 4.42
C MET A 58 -3.73 -1.86 5.24
N GLU A 59 -3.98 -1.81 6.55
CA GLU A 59 -3.74 -2.95 7.42
C GLU A 59 -4.66 -4.13 7.07
N HIS A 60 -4.05 -5.31 6.94
CA HIS A 60 -4.68 -6.55 6.51
C HIS A 60 -4.08 -7.73 7.29
N PRO A 61 -4.88 -8.70 7.74
CA PRO A 61 -4.40 -9.74 8.64
C PRO A 61 -3.59 -10.82 7.90
N PHE A 62 -4.01 -11.17 6.69
CA PHE A 62 -3.40 -12.26 5.93
C PHE A 62 -2.53 -11.76 4.79
N TYR A 63 -1.23 -12.03 4.89
CA TYR A 63 -0.24 -11.58 3.90
C TYR A 63 -0.43 -12.21 2.50
N GLY A 64 -0.98 -13.42 2.45
CA GLY A 64 -1.30 -14.09 1.17
C GLY A 64 -2.45 -13.44 0.39
N SER A 65 -3.19 -12.51 0.98
CA SER A 65 -4.20 -11.71 0.27
C SER A 65 -3.59 -10.59 -0.58
N TRP A 66 -2.28 -10.36 -0.47
CA TRP A 66 -1.55 -9.23 -1.07
C TRP A 66 -2.10 -7.84 -0.69
N GLY A 67 -2.88 -7.78 0.40
CA GLY A 67 -3.51 -6.56 0.89
C GLY A 67 -5.01 -6.46 0.57
N TYR A 68 -5.53 -7.27 -0.35
CA TYR A 68 -6.92 -7.14 -0.80
C TYR A 68 -7.98 -7.58 0.22
N GLN A 69 -7.58 -8.25 1.32
CA GLN A 69 -8.47 -8.54 2.44
C GLN A 69 -8.17 -7.58 3.60
N THR A 70 -8.60 -6.32 3.46
CA THR A 70 -8.33 -5.23 4.41
C THR A 70 -9.25 -5.27 5.63
N THR A 71 -8.69 -5.07 6.84
CA THR A 71 -9.48 -4.88 8.08
C THR A 71 -9.25 -3.51 8.72
N GLY A 72 -8.06 -2.91 8.56
CA GLY A 72 -7.73 -1.59 9.10
C GLY A 72 -7.61 -0.53 8.00
N TYR A 73 -8.75 -0.02 7.53
CA TYR A 73 -8.84 0.93 6.41
C TYR A 73 -8.11 2.26 6.60
N PHE A 74 -7.93 2.70 7.85
CA PHE A 74 -7.42 4.03 8.17
C PHE A 74 -5.95 4.06 8.60
N ALA A 75 -5.26 2.92 8.54
CA ALA A 75 -3.85 2.83 8.90
C ALA A 75 -3.07 2.06 7.82
N PRO A 76 -1.86 2.51 7.45
CA PRO A 76 -0.96 1.68 6.68
C PRO A 76 -0.54 0.45 7.49
N THR A 77 -0.26 -0.66 6.82
CA THR A 77 0.18 -1.92 7.44
C THR A 77 1.42 -1.68 8.31
N SER A 78 1.33 -2.10 9.56
CA SER A 78 2.41 -1.99 10.56
C SER A 78 3.67 -2.78 10.20
N ARG A 79 3.56 -3.75 9.27
CA ARG A 79 4.65 -4.63 8.82
C ARG A 79 5.93 -3.91 8.37
N PHE A 80 5.82 -2.68 7.88
CA PHE A 80 6.96 -1.94 7.31
C PHE A 80 7.34 -0.69 8.12
N GLY A 81 6.68 -0.45 9.26
CA GLY A 81 6.98 0.69 10.14
C GLY A 81 5.73 1.46 10.57
N THR A 82 5.95 2.70 11.00
CA THR A 82 4.92 3.59 11.51
C THR A 82 4.21 4.36 10.39
N PRO A 83 3.03 4.97 10.64
CA PRO A 83 2.41 5.88 9.68
C PRO A 83 3.33 7.02 9.24
N GLN A 84 4.20 7.54 10.12
CA GLN A 84 5.19 8.56 9.79
C GLN A 84 6.27 8.05 8.83
N ASP A 85 6.60 6.76 8.91
CA ASP A 85 7.54 6.15 7.98
C ASP A 85 6.91 5.97 6.59
N PHE A 86 5.60 5.69 6.52
CA PHE A 86 4.86 5.71 5.25
C PHE A 86 4.77 7.12 4.66
N MET A 87 4.50 8.14 5.49
CA MET A 87 4.56 9.55 5.05
C MET A 87 5.94 9.90 4.47
N TYR A 88 7.02 9.44 5.12
CA TYR A 88 8.37 9.62 4.62
C TYR A 88 8.59 8.96 3.25
N LEU A 89 8.10 7.74 3.03
CA LEU A 89 8.18 7.07 1.72
C LEU A 89 7.51 7.93 0.63
N VAL A 90 6.29 8.38 0.86
CA VAL A 90 5.52 9.18 -0.10
C VAL A 90 6.22 10.52 -0.36
N ASP A 91 6.63 11.23 0.68
CA ASP A 91 7.34 12.51 0.56
C ASP A 91 8.67 12.35 -0.19
N TYR A 92 9.46 11.32 0.11
CA TYR A 92 10.70 11.04 -0.60
C TYR A 92 10.49 10.79 -2.09
N LEU A 93 9.46 10.02 -2.46
CA LEU A 93 9.10 9.77 -3.86
C LEU A 93 8.67 11.07 -4.56
N HIS A 94 7.85 11.89 -3.91
CA HIS A 94 7.43 13.18 -4.43
C HIS A 94 8.60 14.15 -4.66
N GLN A 95 9.55 14.23 -3.72
CA GLN A 95 10.77 15.04 -3.87
C GLN A 95 11.64 14.59 -5.06
N ARG A 96 11.50 13.33 -5.48
CA ARG A 96 12.18 12.75 -6.65
C ARG A 96 11.36 12.84 -7.94
N GLY A 97 10.19 13.51 -7.91
CA GLY A 97 9.32 13.69 -9.07
C GLY A 97 8.47 12.47 -9.42
N ILE A 98 8.34 11.50 -8.51
CA ILE A 98 7.59 10.26 -8.70
C ILE A 98 6.23 10.41 -8.01
N ALA A 99 5.14 10.26 -8.75
CA ALA A 99 3.80 10.27 -8.18
C ALA A 99 3.42 8.89 -7.62
N VAL A 100 2.56 8.88 -6.59
CA VAL A 100 2.12 7.65 -5.90
C VAL A 100 0.64 7.41 -6.16
N ILE A 101 0.32 6.19 -6.58
CA ILE A 101 -1.04 5.64 -6.68
C ILE A 101 -1.17 4.53 -5.66
N LEU A 102 -2.34 4.43 -5.03
CA LEU A 102 -2.65 3.37 -4.08
C LEU A 102 -3.83 2.56 -4.58
N ASP A 103 -3.67 1.25 -4.59
CA ASP A 103 -4.82 0.35 -4.68
C ASP A 103 -5.70 0.54 -3.46
N TRP A 104 -6.97 0.83 -3.74
CA TRP A 104 -8.00 1.01 -2.73
C TRP A 104 -9.06 -0.07 -2.88
N VAL A 105 -9.43 -0.72 -1.77
CA VAL A 105 -10.31 -1.90 -1.77
C VAL A 105 -11.62 -1.60 -1.02
N PRO A 106 -12.54 -0.83 -1.61
CA PRO A 106 -13.83 -0.50 -0.98
C PRO A 106 -14.90 -1.57 -1.21
N SER A 107 -14.66 -2.54 -2.09
CA SER A 107 -15.68 -3.45 -2.59
C SER A 107 -16.12 -4.49 -1.56
N HIS A 108 -15.27 -4.83 -0.59
CA HIS A 108 -15.51 -5.84 0.44
C HIS A 108 -14.50 -5.72 1.59
N PHE A 109 -14.79 -6.42 2.70
CA PHE A 109 -13.87 -6.69 3.80
C PHE A 109 -14.03 -8.17 4.24
N PRO A 110 -13.01 -8.81 4.84
CA PRO A 110 -13.09 -10.19 5.28
C PRO A 110 -13.88 -10.33 6.60
N SER A 111 -14.33 -11.54 6.92
CA SER A 111 -15.17 -11.84 8.09
C SER A 111 -14.39 -12.06 9.39
N ASP A 112 -13.16 -11.54 9.49
CA ASP A 112 -12.33 -11.64 10.69
C ASP A 112 -13.01 -10.97 11.88
N GLY A 113 -13.09 -11.65 13.03
CA GLY A 113 -13.80 -11.15 14.21
C GLY A 113 -13.21 -9.89 14.86
N HIS A 114 -11.96 -9.53 14.53
CA HIS A 114 -11.35 -8.25 14.95
C HIS A 114 -11.59 -7.11 13.95
N GLY A 115 -12.24 -7.40 12.82
CA GLY A 115 -12.55 -6.45 11.75
C GLY A 115 -13.96 -5.88 11.86
N LEU A 116 -14.57 -5.60 10.70
CA LEU A 116 -15.86 -4.90 10.60
C LEU A 116 -17.09 -5.84 10.58
N SER A 117 -16.86 -7.15 10.46
CA SER A 117 -17.94 -8.13 10.37
C SER A 117 -18.79 -8.15 11.65
N TYR A 118 -20.09 -7.96 11.51
CA TYR A 118 -21.06 -8.05 12.61
C TYR A 118 -20.70 -7.17 13.83
N PHE A 119 -20.20 -5.97 13.53
CA PHE A 119 -19.45 -5.12 14.46
C PHE A 119 -20.16 -4.83 15.80
N ASP A 120 -21.47 -4.56 15.77
CA ASP A 120 -22.27 -4.20 16.94
C ASP A 120 -23.31 -5.26 17.33
N GLY A 121 -23.16 -6.48 16.82
CA GLY A 121 -24.18 -7.51 16.96
C GLY A 121 -25.27 -7.45 15.91
N THR A 122 -25.10 -6.66 14.84
CA THR A 122 -25.95 -6.61 13.64
C THR A 122 -25.11 -6.51 12.36
N HIS A 123 -25.75 -6.69 11.20
CA HIS A 123 -25.14 -6.41 9.88
C HIS A 123 -25.03 -4.90 9.64
N LEU A 124 -24.04 -4.28 10.31
CA LEU A 124 -23.87 -2.83 10.34
C LEU A 124 -23.13 -2.30 9.10
N PHE A 125 -22.00 -2.93 8.75
CA PHE A 125 -21.19 -2.55 7.59
C PHE A 125 -21.56 -3.37 6.36
N GLU A 126 -21.71 -4.68 6.55
CA GLU A 126 -22.19 -5.59 5.52
C GLU A 126 -23.72 -5.51 5.38
N HIS A 127 -24.21 -5.85 4.19
CA HIS A 127 -25.64 -5.95 3.97
C HIS A 127 -26.22 -7.21 4.64
N ALA A 128 -27.42 -7.12 5.22
CA ALA A 128 -28.06 -8.24 5.91
C ALA A 128 -28.56 -9.35 4.96
N ASP A 129 -28.95 -8.98 3.73
CA ASP A 129 -29.22 -9.94 2.65
C ASP A 129 -27.91 -10.31 1.96
N SER A 130 -27.66 -11.60 1.77
CA SER A 130 -26.42 -12.15 1.22
C SER A 130 -26.39 -12.24 -0.31
N ARG A 131 -27.39 -11.68 -1.00
CA ARG A 131 -27.60 -11.76 -2.45
C ARG A 131 -27.24 -10.49 -3.18
#